data_AF-A0A447QKK0-F1
#
_entry.id   AF-A0A447QKK0-F1
#
_cell.length_a   1.000
_cell.length_b   1.000
_cell.length_c   1.000
_cell.angle_alpha   90.00
_cell.angle_beta   90.00
_cell.angle_gamma   90.00
#
_symmetry.space_group_name_H-M   'P 1'
#
loop_
_entity.id
_entity.type
_entity.pdbx_description
1 polymer ?
#
loop_
_entity_poly.entity_id
_entity_poly.type
_entity_poly.pdbx_seq_one_letter_code
_entity_poly.pdbx_strand_id
1 'polypeptide(L)'
;MSTETDYLQNYDASRFPAPIVTVDSVLFTVHQEQLCVLMVKRANHPFQGRWGLPGGFIDLQRDDSTGATAQRKLMEKTGIARRIWRSWRVFPAVNATRAAGA
;
A
#
# COMPACT_ATOMS: atom_id res chain seq x y z
N MET A 1 -15.37 -1.87 37.93
CA MET A 1 -14.92 -2.41 36.62
C MET A 1 -14.91 -1.23 35.67
N SER A 2 -13.77 -0.92 35.03
CA SER A 2 -13.73 0.13 34.01
C SER A 2 -14.67 -0.25 32.86
N THR A 3 -15.49 0.68 32.38
CA THR A 3 -16.38 0.44 31.25
C THR A 3 -15.58 0.48 29.93
N GLU A 4 -16.13 -0.08 28.85
CA GLU A 4 -15.53 0.02 27.52
C GLU A 4 -15.38 1.48 27.07
N THR A 5 -16.36 2.33 27.43
CA THR A 5 -16.32 3.77 27.15
C THR A 5 -15.14 4.46 27.84
N ASP A 6 -14.89 4.16 29.12
CA ASP A 6 -13.75 4.73 29.86
C ASP A 6 -12.42 4.30 29.24
N TYR A 7 -12.32 3.07 28.75
CA TYR A 7 -11.12 2.58 28.07
C TYR A 7 -10.86 3.32 26.76
N LEU A 8 -11.88 3.47 25.90
CA LEU A 8 -11.74 4.13 24.59
C LEU A 8 -11.44 5.63 24.72
N GLN A 9 -11.99 6.31 25.73
CA GLN A 9 -11.70 7.73 26.00
C GLN A 9 -10.24 7.96 26.39
N ASN A 10 -9.62 6.99 27.06
CA ASN A 10 -8.23 7.07 27.53
C ASN A 10 -7.24 6.31 26.61
N TYR A 11 -7.70 5.80 25.47
CA TYR A 11 -6.87 5.05 24.54
C TYR A 11 -5.93 5.98 23.78
N ASP A 12 -4.63 5.78 23.95
CA ASP A 12 -3.59 6.51 23.25
C ASP A 12 -2.77 5.55 22.36
N ALA A 13 -3.02 5.62 21.05
CA ALA A 13 -2.34 4.80 20.05
C ALA A 13 -0.83 5.09 19.96
N SER A 14 -0.38 6.30 20.35
CA SER A 14 1.02 6.70 20.25
C SER A 14 1.95 5.92 21.18
N ARG A 15 1.37 5.25 22.19
CA ARG A 15 2.07 4.36 23.12
C ARG A 15 2.63 3.10 22.43
N PHE A 16 2.18 2.79 21.22
CA PHE A 16 2.63 1.63 20.45
C PHE A 16 3.37 2.09 19.19
N PRO A 17 4.59 1.60 18.94
CA PRO A 17 5.29 1.89 17.68
C PRO A 17 4.45 1.44 16.48
N ALA A 18 4.09 2.40 15.62
CA ALA A 18 3.29 2.12 14.44
C ALA A 18 4.20 1.61 13.30
N PRO A 19 3.94 0.43 12.73
CA PRO A 19 4.64 -0.01 11.53
C PRO A 19 4.26 0.88 10.35
N ILE A 20 5.18 1.02 9.41
CA ILE A 20 4.88 1.63 8.11
C ILE A 20 4.04 0.62 7.31
N VAL A 21 2.85 1.05 6.91
CA VAL A 21 1.94 0.23 6.10
C VAL A 21 1.82 0.83 4.70
N THR A 22 2.08 0.00 3.68
CA THR A 22 1.90 0.35 2.28
C THR A 22 0.98 -0.66 1.59
N VAL A 23 0.34 -0.20 0.52
CA VAL A 23 -0.50 -1.02 -0.35
C VAL A 23 0.12 -1.00 -1.74
N ASP A 24 0.39 -2.18 -2.30
CA ASP A 24 0.89 -2.38 -3.67
C ASP A 24 -0.09 -3.23 -4.47
N SER A 25 -0.33 -2.83 -5.73
CA SER A 25 -1.25 -3.54 -6.63
C SER A 25 -0.47 -4.33 -7.67
N VAL A 26 -0.79 -5.61 -7.82
CA VAL A 26 -0.25 -6.48 -8.89
C VAL A 26 -1.34 -6.69 -9.93
N LEU A 27 -1.22 -6.00 -11.07
CA LEU A 27 -2.19 -6.10 -12.16
C LEU A 27 -1.59 -6.93 -13.29
N PHE A 28 -2.29 -8.02 -13.64
CA PHE A 28 -1.95 -8.86 -14.76
C PHE A 28 -2.85 -8.60 -15.96
N THR A 29 -2.31 -8.77 -17.15
CA THR A 29 -3.06 -8.82 -18.41
C THR A 29 -2.39 -9.83 -19.34
N VAL A 30 -3.10 -10.28 -20.37
CA VAL A 30 -2.51 -11.01 -21.48
C VAL A 30 -2.41 -10.06 -22.66
N HIS A 31 -1.21 -9.89 -23.19
CA HIS A 31 -0.94 -9.07 -24.37
C HIS A 31 -0.02 -9.84 -25.30
N GLN A 32 -0.41 -9.98 -26.58
CA GLN A 32 0.33 -10.77 -27.57
C GLN A 32 0.65 -12.19 -27.07
N GLU A 33 -0.36 -12.87 -26.52
CA GLU A 33 -0.25 -14.25 -25.98
C GLU A 33 0.74 -14.39 -24.80
N GLN A 34 1.21 -13.28 -24.23
CA GLN A 34 2.12 -13.27 -23.09
C GLN A 34 1.47 -12.70 -21.84
N LEU A 35 1.77 -13.30 -20.69
CA LEU A 35 1.37 -12.76 -19.38
C LEU A 35 2.23 -11.54 -19.06
N CYS A 36 1.58 -10.38 -18.90
CA CYS A 36 2.24 -9.12 -18.56
C CYS A 36 1.80 -8.65 -17.17
N VAL A 37 2.70 -7.94 -16.48
CA VAL A 37 2.43 -7.27 -15.21
C VAL A 37 2.65 -5.77 -15.32
N LEU A 38 1.76 -4.98 -14.73
CA LEU A 38 1.88 -3.53 -14.69
C LEU A 38 2.99 -3.10 -13.72
N MET A 39 3.94 -2.32 -14.23
CA MET A 39 5.00 -1.72 -13.42
C MET A 39 5.05 -0.21 -13.64
N VAL A 40 5.58 0.51 -12.64
CA VAL A 40 5.82 1.95 -12.71
C VAL A 40 7.26 2.27 -12.35
N LYS A 41 7.83 3.30 -12.97
CA LYS A 41 9.16 3.80 -12.62
C LYS A 41 9.04 4.71 -11.41
N ARG A 42 9.82 4.44 -10.35
CA ARG A 42 9.74 5.19 -9.10
C ARG A 42 10.25 6.61 -9.29
N ALA A 43 9.40 7.60 -9.01
CA ALA A 43 9.76 9.02 -9.08
C ALA A 43 10.59 9.50 -7.88
N ASN A 44 10.44 8.84 -6.72
CA ASN A 44 11.02 9.27 -5.45
C ASN A 44 11.96 8.21 -4.87
N HIS A 45 12.93 8.67 -4.07
CA HIS A 45 13.66 7.82 -3.15
C HIS A 45 12.72 7.17 -2.13
N PRO A 46 13.07 5.99 -1.60
CA PRO A 46 14.20 5.12 -1.95
C PRO A 46 14.02 4.46 -3.34
N PHE A 47 15.11 3.98 -3.94
CA PHE A 47 15.09 3.27 -5.24
C PHE A 47 14.52 4.10 -6.41
N GLN A 48 14.78 5.41 -6.41
CA GLN A 48 14.37 6.28 -7.51
C GLN A 48 14.89 5.76 -8.85
N GLY A 49 14.06 5.85 -9.88
CA GLY A 49 14.37 5.38 -11.23
C GLY A 49 14.25 3.87 -11.44
N ARG A 50 14.12 3.06 -10.40
CA ARG A 50 13.87 1.61 -10.54
C ARG A 50 12.40 1.33 -10.83
N TRP A 51 12.13 0.21 -11.50
CA TRP A 51 10.78 -0.30 -11.71
C TRP A 51 10.24 -0.96 -10.44
N GLY A 52 8.96 -0.77 -10.16
CA GLY A 52 8.27 -1.41 -9.04
C GLY A 52 6.77 -1.47 -9.26
N LEU A 53 6.05 -2.06 -8.31
CA LEU A 53 4.60 -2.12 -8.34
C LEU A 53 3.97 -0.74 -8.10
N PRO A 54 2.80 -0.46 -8.69
CA PRO A 54 2.02 0.71 -8.34
C PRO A 54 1.44 0.54 -6.93
N GLY A 55 2.06 1.25 -5.98
CA GLY A 55 1.59 1.29 -4.60
C GLY A 55 1.99 2.54 -3.83
N GLY A 56 1.70 2.57 -2.54
CA GLY A 56 2.10 3.65 -1.64
C GLY A 56 1.45 3.60 -0.28
N PHE A 57 1.63 4.68 0.48
CA PHE A 57 1.09 4.81 1.83
C PHE A 57 -0.42 5.02 1.84
N ILE A 58 -1.05 4.48 2.88
CA ILE A 58 -2.44 4.74 3.24
C ILE A 58 -2.54 6.20 3.71
N ASP A 59 -3.56 6.89 3.24
CA ASP A 59 -3.90 8.23 3.67
C ASP A 59 -5.15 8.16 4.55
N LEU A 60 -5.00 8.27 5.87
CA LEU A 60 -6.09 8.09 6.83
C LEU A 60 -7.21 9.14 6.71
N GLN A 61 -6.98 10.25 6.00
CA GLN A 61 -8.02 11.25 5.75
C GLN A 61 -8.82 10.96 4.48
N ARG A 62 -8.25 10.21 3.53
CA ARG A 62 -8.83 9.99 2.19
C ARG A 62 -9.22 8.55 1.92
N ASP A 63 -8.62 7.60 2.61
CA ASP A 63 -8.80 6.17 2.41
C ASP A 63 -9.58 5.56 3.58
N ASP A 64 -10.78 5.08 3.29
CA ASP A 64 -11.60 4.32 4.24
C ASP A 64 -11.15 2.85 4.39
N SER A 65 -10.26 2.40 3.50
CA SER A 65 -9.85 1.01 3.36
C SER A 65 -8.55 0.87 2.57
N THR A 66 -7.88 -0.27 2.71
CA THR A 66 -6.71 -0.60 1.88
C THR A 66 -7.07 -0.70 0.39
N GLY A 67 -8.31 -1.07 0.07
CA GLY A 67 -8.84 -1.05 -1.29
C GLY A 67 -8.93 0.36 -1.88
N ALA A 68 -9.39 1.34 -1.09
CA ALA A 68 -9.38 2.74 -1.49
C ALA A 68 -7.96 3.26 -1.74
N THR A 69 -7.00 2.93 -0.85
CA THR A 69 -5.58 3.25 -1.07
C THR A 69 -5.06 2.66 -2.38
N ALA A 70 -5.34 1.38 -2.64
CA ALA A 70 -4.90 0.70 -3.87
C ALA A 70 -5.44 1.38 -5.12
N GLN A 71 -6.74 1.70 -5.14
CA GLN A 71 -7.40 2.37 -6.26
C GLN A 71 -6.83 3.78 -6.49
N ARG A 72 -6.67 4.56 -5.41
CA ARG A 72 -6.09 5.91 -5.49
C ARG A 72 -4.66 5.87 -6.00
N LYS A 73 -3.81 4.98 -5.47
CA LYS A 73 -2.40 4.87 -5.88
C LYS A 73 -2.24 4.35 -7.30
N LEU A 74 -3.12 3.45 -7.74
CA LEU A 74 -3.15 3.00 -9.13
C LEU A 74 -3.50 4.18 -10.05
N MET A 75 -4.59 4.90 -9.76
CA MET A 75 -5.02 6.06 -10.56
C MET A 75 -3.96 7.16 -10.62
N GLU A 76 -3.37 7.56 -9.48
CA GLU A 76 -2.32 8.58 -9.40
C GLU A 76 -1.09 8.25 -10.25
N LYS A 77 -0.76 6.95 -10.41
CA LYS A 77 0.49 6.52 -11.05
C LYS A 77 0.35 6.05 -12.48
N THR A 78 -0.84 5.60 -12.87
CA THR A 78 -1.06 4.94 -14.17
C THR A 78 -2.27 5.48 -14.92
N GLY A 79 -3.10 6.31 -14.28
CA GLY A 79 -4.37 6.80 -14.85
C GLY A 79 -5.46 5.74 -14.94
N ILE A 80 -5.25 4.54 -14.39
CA ILE A 80 -6.20 3.43 -14.48
C ILE A 80 -7.20 3.49 -13.31
N ALA A 81 -8.44 3.84 -13.62
CA ALA A 81 -9.57 3.77 -12.69
C ALA A 81 -10.21 2.37 -12.74
N ARG A 82 -9.55 1.36 -12.14
CA ARG A 82 -10.13 0.02 -11.97
C ARG A 82 -10.43 -0.25 -10.50
N ARG A 83 -11.61 -0.81 -10.24
CA ARG A 83 -11.95 -1.37 -8.93
C ARG A 83 -11.08 -2.61 -8.69
N ILE A 84 -10.32 -2.60 -7.60
CA ILE A 84 -9.56 -3.76 -7.15
C ILE A 84 -10.47 -4.54 -6.20
N TRP A 85 -10.86 -5.74 -6.62
CA TRP A 85 -11.90 -6.52 -5.93
C TRP A 85 -11.36 -7.47 -4.87
N ARG A 86 -10.05 -7.75 -4.87
CA ARG A 86 -9.48 -8.77 -4.01
C ARG A 86 -8.16 -8.33 -3.40
N SER A 87 -8.11 -8.31 -2.07
CA SER A 87 -6.84 -8.36 -1.33
C SER A 87 -6.28 -9.77 -1.42
N TRP A 88 -4.99 -9.90 -1.74
CA TRP A 88 -4.37 -11.21 -1.93
C TRP A 88 -3.58 -11.68 -0.71
N ARG A 89 -2.67 -10.84 -0.20
CA ARG A 89 -1.74 -11.22 0.87
C ARG A 89 -1.15 -9.98 1.53
N VAL A 90 -0.88 -10.07 2.83
CA VAL A 90 -0.09 -9.09 3.59
C VAL A 90 1.32 -9.64 3.76
N PHE A 91 2.34 -8.82 3.48
CA PHE A 91 3.74 -9.19 3.63
C PHE A 91 4.31 -8.49 4.86
N PRO A 92 4.53 -9.20 5.99
CA PRO A 92 5.22 -8.64 7.13
C PRO A 92 6.72 -8.57 6.83
N ALA A 93 7.24 -7.36 6.63
CA ALA A 93 8.67 -7.13 6.44
C ALA A 93 9.14 -6.02 7.38
N VAL A 94 9.98 -6.38 8.35
CA VAL A 94 10.74 -5.41 9.15
C VAL A 94 11.91 -4.94 8.26
N ASN A 95 11.97 -3.65 7.93
CA ASN A 95 12.97 -3.02 7.05
C ASN A 95 12.92 -3.38 5.55
N ALA A 96 11.72 -3.42 4.93
CA ALA A 96 11.55 -3.64 3.49
C ALA A 96 12.40 -2.70 2.59
N THR A 97 12.80 -1.54 3.11
CA THR A 97 13.59 -0.53 2.40
C THR A 97 15.10 -0.73 2.47
N ARG A 98 15.64 -1.48 3.45
CA ARG A 98 17.09 -1.71 3.59
C ARG A 98 17.60 -2.86 2.73
N ALA A 99 16.75 -3.82 2.37
CA ALA A 99 17.17 -5.04 1.68
C ALA A 99 17.52 -4.89 0.19
N ALA A 100 17.15 -3.77 -0.46
CA ALA A 100 17.36 -3.59 -1.91
C ALA A 100 18.54 -2.64 -2.25
N GLY A 101 19.36 -2.27 -1.25
CA GLY A 101 20.54 -1.42 -1.39
C GLY A 101 21.89 -2.16 -1.39
N ALA A 102 21.90 -3.49 -1.48
CA ALA A 102 23.09 -4.31 -1.72
C ALA A 102 23.16 -4.73 -3.20
#